data_AF-A0A7V2H8S3-F1
#
_entry.id   AF-A0A7V2H8S3-F1
#
_cell.length_a   1.000
_cell.length_b   1.000
_cell.length_c   1.000
_cell.angle_alpha   90.00
_cell.angle_beta   90.00
_cell.angle_gamma   90.00
#
_symmetry.space_group_name_H-M   'P 1'
#
loop_
_entity.id
_entity.type
_entity.pdbx_description
1 polymer ?
#
loop_
_entity_poly.entity_id
_entity_poly.type
_entity_poly.pdbx_seq_one_letter_code
_entity_poly.pdbx_strand_id
1 'polypeptide(L)'
;MVGGTVGNGTAGQQLDAAQGDGKRRFRSADQLAAVADPRVRFAVCSRAPDSARGRRELARNVEARMSVVLQILMAMLLALAVPDQGSQAVRADLAMMEGEFYLVAGEINGQAMPDDMVKSARRVTKNGVVTVYFGGQAAMTARIILDPSKKPRELNYEMIDGPSKGRRQLGIYELFDNPKHIELKLCVAGPDFDRPIDYSTSPGSGRTMTVWRRDKPGD
;
A
#
# COMPACT_ATOMS: atom_id res chain seq x y z
N MET A 1 -36.75 35.15 36.30
CA MET A 1 -37.11 34.76 37.67
C MET A 1 -36.43 33.43 37.95
N VAL A 2 -35.45 33.44 38.86
CA VAL A 2 -35.61 32.94 40.24
C VAL A 2 -35.83 31.42 40.17
N GLY A 3 -34.82 30.61 40.42
CA GLY A 3 -34.41 30.24 41.78
C GLY A 3 -35.01 28.86 42.06
N GLY A 4 -34.46 27.94 42.82
CA GLY A 4 -33.31 27.86 43.72
C GLY A 4 -33.26 26.38 44.18
N THR A 5 -32.09 25.85 44.56
CA THR A 5 -31.69 25.60 45.98
C THR A 5 -32.72 24.78 46.76
N VAL A 6 -32.43 23.71 47.50
CA VAL A 6 -31.30 23.25 48.33
C VAL A 6 -31.86 21.96 48.98
N GLY A 7 -31.16 20.89 49.34
CA GLY A 7 -29.79 20.69 49.82
C GLY A 7 -29.86 19.87 51.11
N ASN A 8 -28.69 19.74 51.75
CA ASN A 8 -28.37 19.06 53.01
C ASN A 8 -28.10 17.56 52.84
N GLY A 9 -26.89 17.06 53.09
CA GLY A 9 -25.91 17.41 54.12
C GLY A 9 -25.61 16.10 54.87
N THR A 10 -24.47 15.82 55.51
CA THR A 10 -23.45 16.70 56.07
C THR A 10 -22.31 15.80 56.57
N ALA A 11 -21.11 16.39 56.63
CA ALA A 11 -20.03 16.17 57.60
C ALA A 11 -19.27 14.83 57.56
N GLY A 12 -17.95 14.82 57.70
CA GLY A 12 -16.98 15.87 58.03
C GLY A 12 -15.57 15.27 57.93
N GLN A 13 -14.59 16.02 57.42
CA GLN A 13 -13.64 16.83 58.21
C GLN A 13 -12.41 16.01 58.65
N GLN A 14 -11.16 16.48 58.63
CA GLN A 14 -10.54 17.78 58.29
C GLN A 14 -9.03 17.64 58.66
N LEU A 15 -8.14 17.99 57.72
CA LEU A 15 -6.83 18.67 57.90
C LEU A 15 -5.69 17.98 58.70
N ASP A 16 -4.39 18.26 58.52
CA ASP A 16 -3.72 19.55 58.26
C ASP A 16 -2.25 19.41 57.79
N ALA A 17 -1.81 20.37 56.96
CA ALA A 17 -0.54 21.15 56.97
C ALA A 17 0.85 20.44 56.90
N ALA A 18 1.97 21.03 56.45
CA ALA A 18 2.41 22.21 55.68
C ALA A 18 3.96 22.06 55.59
N GLN A 19 4.62 22.15 54.43
CA GLN A 19 5.36 23.30 53.88
C GLN A 19 6.64 23.79 54.62
N GLY A 20 7.74 23.88 53.84
CA GLY A 20 8.90 24.79 54.01
C GLY A 20 10.10 24.24 54.79
N ASP A 21 11.36 24.67 54.66
CA ASP A 21 12.11 25.56 53.76
C ASP A 21 13.59 25.53 54.28
N GLY A 22 14.58 25.96 53.48
CA GLY A 22 15.75 26.67 54.03
C GLY A 22 17.04 25.96 54.50
N LYS A 23 18.08 26.10 53.66
CA LYS A 23 19.39 26.77 53.95
C LYS A 23 20.34 26.26 55.08
N ARG A 24 21.55 25.87 54.59
CA ARG A 24 22.90 26.44 54.89
C ARG A 24 23.68 26.05 56.17
N ARG A 25 24.97 25.72 55.90
CA ARG A 25 26.26 26.17 56.51
C ARG A 25 26.99 25.25 57.52
N PHE A 26 28.30 25.05 57.21
CA PHE A 26 29.50 25.08 58.10
C PHE A 26 29.64 23.95 59.15
N ARG A 27 30.79 23.40 59.58
CA ARG A 27 32.26 23.66 59.61
C ARG A 27 32.94 22.26 59.56
N SER A 28 34.06 22.05 58.87
CA SER A 28 35.45 22.34 59.27
C SER A 28 35.91 21.71 60.58
N ALA A 29 37.09 21.10 60.48
CA ALA A 29 38.17 20.96 61.46
C ALA A 29 38.21 19.69 62.32
N ASP A 30 39.35 19.01 62.16
CA ASP A 30 40.21 18.50 63.22
C ASP A 30 39.74 17.29 64.05
N GLN A 31 40.56 16.34 64.48
CA GLN A 31 41.97 15.97 64.29
C GLN A 31 42.18 14.69 65.15
N LEU A 32 43.30 14.01 64.91
CA LEU A 32 44.01 13.03 65.80
C LEU A 32 43.47 11.59 65.80
N ALA A 33 44.27 10.52 65.93
CA ALA A 33 45.70 10.22 65.77
C ALA A 33 45.88 8.71 66.09
N ALA A 34 47.01 8.10 65.66
CA ALA A 34 47.71 6.89 66.18
C ALA A 34 48.05 5.89 65.04
N VAL A 35 49.29 5.73 64.53
CA VAL A 35 50.58 5.19 65.08
C VAL A 35 50.78 3.68 64.83
N ALA A 36 52.02 3.35 64.39
CA ALA A 36 52.71 2.04 64.22
C ALA A 36 52.56 1.36 62.82
N ASP A 37 53.56 0.78 62.15
CA ASP A 37 54.91 0.29 62.49
C ASP A 37 55.76 0.12 61.18
N PRO A 38 57.10 0.30 61.18
CA PRO A 38 57.95 0.09 60.01
C PRO A 38 58.65 -1.29 59.98
N ARG A 39 58.35 -2.14 58.97
CA ARG A 39 59.25 -3.16 58.36
C ARG A 39 58.49 -4.12 57.43
N VAL A 40 58.35 -3.79 56.14
CA VAL A 40 58.13 -4.82 55.09
C VAL A 40 58.87 -4.42 53.82
N ARG A 41 59.87 -5.20 53.44
CA ARG A 41 60.55 -5.13 52.14
C ARG A 41 59.65 -5.77 51.08
N PHE A 42 59.28 -5.04 50.03
CA PHE A 42 58.70 -5.60 48.81
C PHE A 42 59.70 -5.49 47.66
N ALA A 43 60.17 -6.64 47.18
CA ALA A 43 60.87 -6.75 45.90
C ALA A 43 59.84 -6.62 44.78
N VAL A 44 59.93 -5.56 43.99
CA VAL A 44 59.11 -5.38 42.79
C VAL A 44 59.82 -6.07 41.63
N CYS A 45 59.35 -7.26 41.25
CA CYS A 45 59.68 -7.86 39.96
C CYS A 45 58.80 -7.21 38.89
N SER A 46 59.36 -6.29 38.11
CA SER A 46 58.71 -5.72 36.92
C SER A 46 58.75 -6.74 35.77
N ARG A 47 57.62 -7.39 35.48
CA ARG A 47 57.42 -8.21 34.28
C ARG A 47 56.84 -7.31 33.18
N ALA A 48 57.59 -7.08 32.10
CA ALA A 48 57.12 -6.32 30.95
C ALA A 48 56.03 -7.10 30.19
N PRO A 49 54.96 -6.44 29.68
CA PRO A 49 53.96 -7.10 28.85
C PRO A 49 54.47 -7.29 27.41
N ASP A 50 54.27 -8.49 26.88
CA ASP A 50 54.67 -8.93 25.55
C ASP A 50 53.72 -8.37 24.47
N SER A 51 54.22 -7.43 23.66
CA SER A 51 53.48 -6.62 22.67
C SER A 51 53.22 -7.32 21.32
N ALA A 52 53.58 -8.59 21.18
CA ALA A 52 53.42 -9.34 19.93
C ALA A 52 51.99 -9.89 19.71
N ARG A 53 51.20 -10.07 20.77
CA ARG A 53 49.90 -10.77 20.70
C ARG A 53 48.77 -9.91 20.11
N GLY A 54 48.72 -8.61 20.41
CA GLY A 54 47.63 -7.72 19.96
C GLY A 54 47.63 -7.37 18.47
N ARG A 55 48.81 -7.39 17.81
CA ARG A 55 48.93 -7.06 16.37
C ARG A 55 48.29 -8.10 15.44
N ARG A 56 48.16 -9.35 15.89
CA ARG A 56 47.54 -10.46 15.12
C ARG A 56 46.01 -10.55 15.27
N GLU A 57 45.43 -9.80 16.19
CA GLU A 57 43.98 -9.76 16.44
C GLU A 57 43.32 -8.58 15.71
N LEU A 58 44.01 -7.46 15.56
CA LEU A 58 43.50 -6.31 14.80
C LEU A 58 43.26 -6.63 13.32
N ALA A 59 44.19 -7.34 12.66
CA ALA A 59 44.11 -7.64 11.23
C ALA A 59 42.92 -8.55 10.87
N ARG A 60 42.66 -9.61 11.65
CA ARG A 60 41.51 -10.52 11.46
C ARG A 60 40.16 -9.83 11.64
N ASN A 61 40.09 -8.86 12.56
CA ASN A 61 38.86 -8.11 12.82
C ASN A 61 38.55 -7.08 11.71
N VAL A 62 39.55 -6.60 10.96
CA VAL A 62 39.37 -5.68 9.83
C VAL A 62 38.90 -6.43 8.59
N GLU A 63 39.48 -7.59 8.28
CA GLU A 63 39.06 -8.43 7.13
C GLU A 63 37.59 -8.92 7.27
N ALA A 64 37.20 -9.37 8.47
CA ALA A 64 35.82 -9.78 8.74
C ALA A 64 34.82 -8.62 8.65
N ARG A 65 35.19 -7.42 9.12
CA ARG A 65 34.35 -6.22 9.03
C ARG A 65 34.22 -5.70 7.61
N MET A 66 35.28 -5.79 6.81
CA MET A 66 35.29 -5.34 5.41
C MET A 66 34.46 -6.28 4.51
N SER A 67 34.46 -7.59 4.79
CA SER A 67 33.62 -8.58 4.11
C SER A 67 32.12 -8.35 4.36
N VAL A 68 31.73 -8.09 5.62
CA VAL A 68 30.32 -7.78 5.96
C VAL A 68 29.86 -6.47 5.33
N VAL A 69 30.72 -5.44 5.30
CA VAL A 69 30.39 -4.15 4.64
C VAL A 69 30.24 -4.32 3.13
N LEU A 70 31.07 -5.15 2.49
CA LEU A 70 30.96 -5.44 1.06
C LEU A 70 29.69 -6.24 0.73
N GLN A 71 29.29 -7.18 1.59
CA GLN A 71 28.03 -7.91 1.46
C GLN A 71 26.81 -7.00 1.64
N ILE A 72 26.85 -6.06 2.59
CA ILE A 72 25.80 -5.06 2.80
C ILE A 72 25.72 -4.09 1.61
N LEU A 73 26.86 -3.64 1.07
CA LEU A 73 26.91 -2.80 -0.13
C LEU A 73 26.38 -3.53 -1.36
N MET A 74 26.69 -4.81 -1.53
CA MET A 74 26.20 -5.62 -2.64
C MET A 74 24.70 -5.92 -2.51
N ALA A 75 24.18 -6.10 -1.29
CA ALA A 75 22.75 -6.21 -1.03
C ALA A 75 21.99 -4.88 -1.24
N MET A 76 22.60 -3.74 -0.90
CA MET A 76 22.03 -2.41 -1.18
C MET A 76 22.03 -2.08 -2.68
N LEU A 77 23.07 -2.51 -3.41
CA LEU A 77 23.14 -2.33 -4.87
C LEU A 77 22.09 -3.18 -5.61
N LEU A 78 21.69 -4.32 -5.05
CA LEU A 78 20.61 -5.16 -5.59
C LEU A 78 19.20 -4.62 -5.32
N ALA A 79 19.02 -3.70 -4.36
CA ALA A 79 17.71 -3.16 -3.99
C ALA A 79 17.15 -2.11 -4.97
N LEU A 80 17.93 -1.66 -5.97
CA LEU A 80 17.51 -0.63 -6.94
C LEU A 80 16.84 -1.19 -8.20
N ALA A 81 16.77 -2.52 -8.35
CA ALA A 81 16.21 -3.17 -9.54
C ALA A 81 14.89 -3.91 -9.25
N VAL A 82 14.03 -3.37 -8.37
CA VAL A 82 12.67 -3.89 -8.24
C VAL A 82 11.86 -3.36 -9.43
N PRO A 83 11.44 -4.20 -10.39
CA PRO A 83 10.55 -3.74 -11.44
C PRO A 83 9.28 -3.20 -10.79
N ASP A 84 8.81 -2.04 -11.27
CA ASP A 84 7.54 -1.49 -10.87
C ASP A 84 6.42 -2.45 -11.29
N GLN A 85 6.02 -3.32 -10.36
CA GLN A 85 5.02 -4.37 -10.58
C GLN A 85 3.69 -3.80 -11.07
N GLY A 86 3.38 -2.55 -10.70
CA GLY A 86 2.20 -1.81 -11.15
C GLY A 86 2.20 -1.57 -12.67
N SER A 87 3.24 -0.93 -13.21
CA SER A 87 3.32 -0.67 -14.66
C SER A 87 3.39 -1.93 -15.51
N GLN A 88 4.04 -3.00 -15.02
CA GLN A 88 4.08 -4.27 -15.74
C GLN A 88 2.70 -4.94 -15.81
N ALA A 89 1.95 -4.95 -14.70
CA ALA A 89 0.60 -5.51 -14.65
C ALA A 89 -0.37 -4.72 -15.55
N VAL A 90 -0.31 -3.38 -15.53
CA VAL A 90 -1.13 -2.53 -16.41
C VAL A 90 -0.88 -2.86 -17.88
N ARG A 91 0.39 -2.97 -18.29
CA ARG A 91 0.77 -3.32 -19.67
C ARG A 91 0.28 -4.71 -20.07
N ALA A 92 0.39 -5.70 -19.18
CA ALA A 92 -0.06 -7.06 -19.44
C ALA A 92 -1.59 -7.10 -19.65
N ASP A 93 -2.34 -6.46 -18.75
CA ASP A 93 -3.81 -6.39 -18.86
C ASP A 93 -4.25 -5.64 -20.12
N LEU A 94 -3.59 -4.51 -20.46
CA LEU A 94 -3.87 -3.79 -21.72
C LEU A 94 -3.62 -4.69 -22.94
N ALA A 95 -2.50 -5.41 -23.00
CA ALA A 95 -2.20 -6.34 -24.09
C ALA A 95 -3.24 -7.48 -24.21
N MET A 96 -3.78 -7.95 -23.09
CA MET A 96 -4.88 -8.92 -23.09
C MET A 96 -6.20 -8.31 -23.57
N MET A 97 -6.45 -7.03 -23.31
CA MET A 97 -7.66 -6.32 -23.76
C MET A 97 -7.60 -5.83 -25.22
N GLU A 98 -6.42 -5.79 -25.84
CA GLU A 98 -6.23 -5.42 -27.26
C GLU A 98 -6.95 -6.39 -28.20
N GLY A 99 -7.37 -5.91 -29.36
CA GLY A 99 -8.06 -6.70 -30.38
C GLY A 99 -9.59 -6.63 -30.30
N GLU A 100 -10.24 -7.56 -31.01
CA GLU A 100 -11.69 -7.61 -31.14
C GLU A 100 -12.30 -8.66 -30.21
N PHE A 101 -13.32 -8.24 -29.47
CA PHE A 101 -14.11 -9.07 -28.58
C PHE A 101 -15.59 -9.05 -28.97
N TYR A 102 -16.26 -10.15 -28.68
CA TYR A 102 -17.66 -10.42 -28.95
C TYR A 102 -18.41 -10.43 -27.64
N LEU A 103 -19.60 -9.83 -27.57
CA LEU A 103 -20.38 -9.86 -26.34
C LEU A 103 -20.97 -11.26 -26.14
N VAL A 104 -20.78 -11.79 -24.93
CA VAL A 104 -21.35 -13.08 -24.52
C VAL A 104 -22.61 -12.85 -23.70
N ALA A 105 -22.57 -11.89 -22.78
CA ALA A 105 -23.69 -11.50 -21.95
C ALA A 105 -23.58 -10.03 -21.54
N GLY A 106 -24.71 -9.37 -21.36
CA GLY A 106 -24.77 -8.00 -20.86
C GLY A 106 -26.04 -7.77 -20.07
N GLU A 107 -25.95 -6.92 -19.05
CA GLU A 107 -27.05 -6.52 -18.19
C GLU A 107 -26.95 -5.01 -17.91
N ILE A 108 -28.06 -4.30 -18.09
CA ILE A 108 -28.16 -2.85 -17.85
C ILE A 108 -29.25 -2.65 -16.80
N ASN A 109 -28.92 -2.05 -15.66
CA ASN A 109 -29.89 -1.74 -14.60
C ASN A 109 -30.78 -2.95 -14.19
N GLY A 110 -30.21 -4.14 -14.08
CA GLY A 110 -30.91 -5.37 -13.72
C GLY A 110 -31.65 -6.05 -14.88
N GLN A 111 -31.56 -5.51 -16.10
CA GLN A 111 -32.21 -6.07 -17.29
C GLN A 111 -31.18 -6.63 -18.25
N ALA A 112 -31.34 -7.90 -18.64
CA ALA A 112 -30.50 -8.50 -19.66
C ALA A 112 -30.62 -7.74 -20.99
N MET A 113 -29.48 -7.54 -21.67
CA MET A 113 -29.46 -6.98 -23.00
C MET A 113 -30.18 -7.92 -23.98
N PRO A 114 -30.96 -7.40 -24.95
CA PRO A 114 -31.62 -8.23 -25.95
C PRO A 114 -30.62 -9.05 -26.78
N ASP A 115 -30.99 -10.28 -27.15
CA ASP A 115 -30.14 -11.19 -27.92
C ASP A 115 -29.58 -10.60 -29.21
N ASP A 116 -30.37 -9.80 -29.93
CA ASP A 116 -29.95 -9.16 -31.18
C ASP A 116 -28.86 -8.11 -30.94
N MET A 117 -28.93 -7.41 -29.81
CA MET A 117 -27.88 -6.50 -29.37
C MET A 117 -26.63 -7.28 -29.01
N VAL A 118 -26.76 -8.40 -28.27
CA VAL A 118 -25.63 -9.25 -27.89
C VAL A 118 -24.90 -9.83 -29.11
N LYS A 119 -25.64 -10.37 -30.08
CA LYS A 119 -25.06 -10.97 -31.30
C LYS A 119 -24.36 -9.95 -32.20
N SER A 120 -24.88 -8.72 -32.23
CA SER A 120 -24.33 -7.65 -33.06
C SER A 120 -23.24 -6.81 -32.37
N ALA A 121 -23.03 -7.02 -31.07
CA ALA A 121 -22.08 -6.27 -30.28
C ALA A 121 -20.63 -6.66 -30.58
N ARG A 122 -19.78 -5.65 -30.73
CA ARG A 122 -18.35 -5.78 -30.97
C ARG A 122 -17.61 -4.79 -30.09
N ARG A 123 -16.52 -5.21 -29.47
CA ARG A 123 -15.61 -4.34 -28.73
C ARG A 123 -14.23 -4.44 -29.35
N VAL A 124 -13.78 -3.37 -29.99
CA VAL A 124 -12.45 -3.29 -30.60
C VAL A 124 -11.59 -2.39 -29.73
N THR A 125 -10.48 -2.91 -29.22
CA THR A 125 -9.49 -2.13 -28.49
C THR A 125 -8.22 -2.03 -29.30
N LYS A 126 -7.72 -0.81 -29.46
CA LYS A 126 -6.47 -0.50 -30.14
C LYS A 126 -5.73 0.61 -29.43
N ASN A 127 -4.48 0.36 -29.06
CA ASN A 127 -3.60 1.33 -28.40
C ASN A 127 -4.24 1.96 -27.14
N GLY A 128 -4.92 1.14 -26.33
CA GLY A 128 -5.62 1.61 -25.13
C GLY A 128 -6.86 2.48 -25.38
N VAL A 129 -7.34 2.56 -26.63
CA VAL A 129 -8.63 3.15 -26.99
C VAL A 129 -9.58 2.04 -27.37
N VAL A 130 -10.75 1.99 -26.74
CA VAL A 130 -11.82 1.04 -27.04
C VAL A 130 -12.92 1.72 -27.82
N THR A 131 -13.42 1.03 -28.84
CA THR A 131 -14.65 1.38 -29.54
C THR A 131 -15.62 0.22 -29.41
N VAL A 132 -16.83 0.49 -28.94
CA VAL A 132 -17.92 -0.49 -28.86
C VAL A 132 -18.89 -0.22 -29.99
N TYR A 133 -19.22 -1.26 -30.75
CA TYR A 133 -20.18 -1.21 -31.84
C TYR A 133 -21.38 -2.09 -31.51
N PHE A 134 -22.57 -1.64 -31.93
CA PHE A 134 -23.78 -2.44 -31.97
C PHE A 134 -24.38 -2.32 -33.38
N GLY A 135 -24.77 -3.44 -34.00
CA GLY A 135 -25.32 -3.42 -35.36
C GLY A 135 -24.40 -2.78 -36.42
N GLY A 136 -23.08 -2.80 -36.21
CA GLY A 136 -22.10 -2.15 -37.09
C GLY A 136 -21.93 -0.64 -36.91
N GLN A 137 -22.69 -0.02 -36.01
CA GLN A 137 -22.55 1.41 -35.67
C GLN A 137 -21.73 1.57 -34.38
N ALA A 138 -20.79 2.53 -34.39
CA ALA A 138 -20.03 2.86 -33.19
C ALA A 138 -20.94 3.53 -32.15
N ALA A 139 -21.12 2.88 -31.01
CA ALA A 139 -21.96 3.37 -29.92
C ALA A 139 -21.18 4.22 -28.91
N MET A 140 -19.90 3.90 -28.70
CA MET A 140 -18.99 4.72 -27.90
C MET A 140 -17.53 4.51 -28.30
N THR A 141 -16.72 5.52 -28.06
CA THR A 141 -15.26 5.42 -28.08
C THR A 141 -14.71 5.99 -26.78
N ALA A 142 -13.80 5.26 -26.11
CA ALA A 142 -13.22 5.69 -24.85
C ALA A 142 -11.75 5.32 -24.72
N ARG A 143 -10.98 6.13 -24.00
CA ARG A 143 -9.64 5.74 -23.54
C ARG A 143 -9.76 4.95 -22.25
N ILE A 144 -9.00 3.85 -22.17
CA ILE A 144 -8.95 2.97 -20.99
C ILE A 144 -7.82 3.39 -20.07
N ILE A 145 -8.11 3.53 -18.79
CA ILE A 145 -7.11 3.64 -17.72
C ILE A 145 -7.37 2.51 -16.72
N LEU A 146 -6.36 1.66 -16.50
CA LEU A 146 -6.44 0.50 -15.62
C LEU A 146 -5.65 0.73 -14.34
N ASP A 147 -6.16 0.20 -13.23
CA ASP A 147 -5.43 0.04 -11.97
C ASP A 147 -5.60 -1.41 -11.45
N PRO A 148 -4.68 -2.33 -11.84
CA PRO A 148 -4.71 -3.72 -11.40
C PRO A 148 -4.25 -3.91 -9.95
N SER A 149 -3.76 -2.85 -9.28
CA SER A 149 -3.32 -2.94 -7.88
C SER A 149 -4.49 -2.99 -6.89
N LYS A 150 -5.68 -2.56 -7.34
CA LYS A 150 -6.91 -2.52 -6.57
C LYS A 150 -7.66 -3.85 -6.60
N LYS A 151 -8.51 -4.05 -5.59
CA LYS A 151 -9.37 -5.23 -5.47
C LYS A 151 -10.81 -4.79 -5.14
N PRO A 152 -11.78 -4.98 -6.04
CA PRO A 152 -11.66 -5.46 -7.43
C PRO A 152 -10.74 -4.58 -8.29
N ARG A 153 -10.22 -5.10 -9.41
CA ARG A 153 -9.36 -4.29 -10.31
C ARG A 153 -10.18 -3.16 -10.91
N GLU A 154 -9.62 -1.97 -10.96
CA GLU A 154 -10.35 -0.78 -11.37
C GLU A 154 -10.10 -0.40 -12.83
N LEU A 155 -11.17 -0.01 -13.52
CA LEU A 155 -11.11 0.51 -14.88
C LEU A 155 -11.80 1.86 -14.93
N ASN A 156 -11.25 2.78 -15.73
CA ASN A 156 -11.87 4.04 -16.04
C ASN A 156 -11.97 4.21 -17.55
N TYR A 157 -13.14 4.64 -18.00
CA TYR A 157 -13.36 5.06 -19.37
C TYR A 157 -13.43 6.58 -19.44
N GLU A 158 -12.51 7.17 -20.20
CA GLU A 158 -12.58 8.57 -20.60
C GLU A 158 -13.24 8.63 -21.97
N MET A 159 -14.51 9.09 -22.01
CA MET A 159 -15.33 9.03 -23.21
C MET A 159 -14.85 10.04 -24.25
N ILE A 160 -14.30 9.55 -25.36
CA ILE A 160 -13.84 10.35 -26.51
C ILE A 160 -15.01 10.66 -27.44
N ASP A 161 -15.91 9.70 -27.62
CA ASP A 161 -17.09 9.83 -28.47
C ASP A 161 -18.29 9.02 -27.97
N GLY A 162 -19.49 9.37 -28.46
CA GLY A 162 -20.76 8.79 -28.07
C GLY A 162 -21.57 9.67 -27.09
N PRO A 163 -22.70 9.17 -26.57
CA PRO A 163 -23.66 9.98 -25.79
C PRO A 163 -23.10 10.60 -24.51
N SER A 164 -22.02 10.03 -23.97
CA SER A 164 -21.35 10.51 -22.75
C SER A 164 -20.00 11.16 -23.02
N LYS A 165 -19.74 11.64 -24.24
CA LYS A 165 -18.49 12.30 -24.64
C LYS A 165 -18.06 13.38 -23.64
N GLY A 166 -16.76 13.38 -23.32
CA GLY A 166 -16.15 14.30 -22.35
C GLY A 166 -16.39 13.94 -20.89
N ARG A 167 -17.21 12.91 -20.60
CA ARG A 167 -17.42 12.41 -19.23
C ARG A 167 -16.56 11.19 -18.96
N ARG A 168 -16.36 10.90 -17.67
CA ARG A 168 -15.67 9.70 -17.19
C ARG A 168 -16.69 8.71 -16.65
N GLN A 169 -16.49 7.43 -16.96
CA GLN A 169 -17.20 6.32 -16.34
C GLN A 169 -16.23 5.50 -15.50
N LEU A 170 -16.69 5.09 -14.32
CA LEU A 170 -15.92 4.31 -13.36
C LEU A 170 -16.42 2.88 -13.37
N GLY A 171 -15.51 1.92 -13.41
CA GLY A 171 -15.87 0.50 -13.44
C GLY A 171 -14.85 -0.41 -12.79
N ILE A 172 -15.19 -1.68 -12.73
CA ILE A 172 -14.30 -2.75 -12.31
C ILE A 172 -14.20 -3.79 -13.41
N TYR A 173 -13.10 -4.53 -13.42
CA TYR A 173 -12.86 -5.52 -14.44
C TYR A 173 -12.17 -6.78 -13.91
N GLU A 174 -12.41 -7.87 -14.63
CA GLU A 174 -11.74 -9.15 -14.47
C GLU A 174 -11.37 -9.69 -15.84
N LEU A 175 -10.17 -10.24 -15.94
CA LEU A 175 -9.65 -10.90 -17.12
C LEU A 175 -9.43 -12.38 -16.80
N PHE A 176 -9.95 -13.24 -17.66
CA PHE A 176 -9.75 -14.69 -17.57
C PHE A 176 -9.02 -15.15 -18.83
N ASP A 177 -7.78 -15.60 -18.64
CA ASP A 177 -6.96 -16.14 -19.71
C ASP A 177 -7.17 -17.66 -19.80
N ASN A 178 -8.07 -18.10 -20.70
CA ASN A 178 -8.33 -19.50 -20.94
C ASN A 178 -7.44 -20.02 -22.09
N PRO A 179 -7.22 -21.35 -22.19
CA PRO A 179 -6.41 -21.91 -23.28
C PRO A 179 -6.94 -21.58 -24.69
N LYS A 180 -8.27 -21.49 -24.85
CA LYS A 180 -8.92 -21.28 -26.16
C LYS A 180 -9.32 -19.84 -26.43
N HIS A 181 -9.50 -19.03 -25.39
CA HIS A 181 -10.09 -17.70 -25.50
C HIS A 181 -9.75 -16.85 -24.28
N ILE A 182 -9.90 -15.54 -24.40
CA ILE A 182 -9.78 -14.58 -23.30
C ILE A 182 -11.18 -14.06 -23.01
N GLU A 183 -11.59 -14.09 -21.74
CA GLU A 183 -12.83 -13.46 -21.28
C GLU A 183 -12.52 -12.18 -20.52
N LEU A 184 -13.31 -11.15 -20.78
CA LEU A 184 -13.26 -9.86 -20.11
C LEU A 184 -14.63 -9.58 -19.50
N LYS A 185 -14.69 -9.61 -18.17
CA LYS A 185 -15.87 -9.24 -17.40
C LYS A 185 -15.70 -7.82 -16.89
N LEU A 186 -16.72 -6.99 -17.07
CA LEU A 186 -16.72 -5.58 -16.74
C LEU A 186 -18.01 -5.22 -16.01
N CYS A 187 -17.94 -4.34 -15.02
CA CYS A 187 -19.10 -3.66 -14.47
C CYS A 187 -18.78 -2.17 -14.42
N VAL A 188 -19.54 -1.35 -15.14
CA VAL A 188 -19.29 0.08 -15.29
C VAL A 188 -20.50 0.85 -14.81
N ALA A 189 -20.26 1.84 -13.96
CA ALA A 189 -21.27 2.80 -13.56
C ALA A 189 -21.37 3.92 -14.60
N GLY A 190 -22.61 4.34 -14.87
CA GLY A 190 -22.89 5.50 -15.69
C GLY A 190 -22.19 6.76 -15.16
N PRO A 191 -22.11 7.82 -15.95
CA PRO A 191 -21.55 9.08 -15.49
C PRO A 191 -22.26 9.55 -14.23
N ASP A 192 -21.53 10.15 -13.30
CA ASP A 192 -22.01 10.67 -12.02
C ASP A 192 -22.43 9.61 -10.98
N PHE A 193 -22.33 8.31 -11.31
CA PHE A 193 -22.50 7.22 -10.35
C PHE A 193 -21.16 6.77 -9.76
N ASP A 194 -21.21 6.29 -8.52
CA ASP A 194 -20.05 5.74 -7.84
C ASP A 194 -19.52 4.46 -8.51
N ARG A 195 -18.22 4.21 -8.34
CA ARG A 195 -17.58 2.99 -8.84
C ARG A 195 -18.29 1.75 -8.27
N PRO A 196 -18.64 0.75 -9.11
CA PRO A 196 -19.17 -0.53 -8.62
C PRO A 196 -18.15 -1.24 -7.75
N ILE A 197 -18.61 -1.84 -6.64
CA ILE A 197 -17.78 -2.68 -5.76
C ILE A 197 -17.91 -4.17 -6.08
N ASP A 198 -18.87 -4.52 -6.94
CA ASP A 198 -19.21 -5.87 -7.37
C ASP A 198 -19.75 -5.84 -8.81
N TYR A 199 -20.01 -7.02 -9.36
CA TYR A 199 -20.52 -7.21 -10.73
C TYR A 199 -22.04 -7.35 -10.78
N SER A 200 -22.77 -6.96 -9.74
CA SER A 200 -24.23 -6.99 -9.75
C SER A 200 -24.79 -5.73 -10.37
N THR A 201 -25.94 -5.87 -11.05
CA THR A 201 -26.74 -4.73 -11.46
C THR A 201 -28.17 -4.89 -10.95
N SER A 202 -28.82 -3.76 -10.68
CA SER A 202 -30.20 -3.71 -10.19
C SER A 202 -30.93 -2.52 -10.79
N PRO A 203 -32.28 -2.52 -10.79
CA PRO A 203 -33.05 -1.40 -11.29
C PRO A 203 -32.64 -0.08 -10.63
N GLY A 204 -32.29 0.92 -11.43
CA GLY A 204 -31.86 2.25 -10.95
C GLY A 204 -30.42 2.33 -10.46
N SER A 205 -29.63 1.25 -10.49
CA SER A 205 -28.23 1.27 -10.06
C SER A 205 -27.31 2.14 -10.93
N GLY A 206 -27.72 2.47 -12.16
CA GLY A 206 -26.89 3.13 -13.15
C GLY A 206 -25.75 2.25 -13.66
N ARG A 207 -25.76 0.93 -13.37
CA ARG A 207 -24.68 0.00 -13.70
C ARG A 207 -24.97 -0.78 -14.97
N THR A 208 -23.90 -1.04 -15.71
CA THR A 208 -23.88 -1.94 -16.87
C THR A 208 -22.81 -3.01 -16.66
N MET A 209 -23.23 -4.26 -16.56
CA MET A 209 -22.33 -5.42 -16.48
C MET A 209 -22.26 -6.09 -17.84
N THR A 210 -21.05 -6.41 -18.32
CA THR A 210 -20.85 -7.07 -19.60
C THR A 210 -19.75 -8.12 -19.50
N VAL A 211 -19.93 -9.21 -20.25
CA VAL A 211 -18.95 -10.28 -20.43
C VAL A 211 -18.62 -10.38 -21.91
N TRP A 212 -17.35 -10.22 -22.22
CA TRP A 212 -16.83 -10.21 -23.58
C TRP A 212 -15.87 -11.38 -23.78
N ARG A 213 -15.83 -11.94 -24.99
CA ARG A 213 -14.91 -13.02 -25.35
C ARG A 213 -14.14 -12.71 -26.62
N ARG A 214 -12.85 -13.02 -26.60
CA ARG A 214 -11.99 -13.06 -27.79
C ARG A 214 -11.37 -14.43 -27.90
N ASP A 215 -11.62 -15.13 -29.00
CA ASP A 215 -11.01 -16.43 -29.25
C ASP A 215 -9.53 -16.25 -29.59
N LYS A 216 -8.68 -17.14 -29.08
CA LYS A 216 -7.26 -17.18 -29.47
C LYS A 216 -7.16 -17.80 -30.86
N PRO A 217 -6.17 -17.40 -31.68
CA PRO A 217 -5.89 -18.13 -32.92
C PRO A 217 -5.70 -19.61 -32.57
N GLY A 218 -6.43 -20.48 -33.26
CA GLY A 218 -6.30 -21.93 -33.06
C GLY A 218 -4.91 -22.37 -33.50
N ASP A 219 -4.24 -23.17 -32.65
CA ASP A 219 -3.03 -23.91 -33.01
C ASP A 219 -3.33 -25.01 -34.05
#